data_AF-A0A6B3H574-F1
#
_entry.id   AF-A0A6B3H574-F1
#
_cell.length_a   1.000
_cell.length_b   1.000
_cell.length_c   1.000
_cell.angle_alpha   90.00
_cell.angle_beta   90.00
_cell.angle_gamma   90.00
#
_symmetry.space_group_name_H-M   'P 1'
#
loop_
_entity.id
_entity.type
_entity.pdbx_description
1 polymer ?
#
loop_
_entity_poly.entity_id
_entity_poly.type
_entity_poly.pdbx_seq_one_letter_code
_entity_poly.pdbx_strand_id
1 'polypeptide(L)'
;ALFNELLPEDYPFVDYSVGKKQLSEIVNDLAERYPKVIVAATLDNLKAAGFHWATRSGVTVAISDVVVPEAKKAIVKGYEEQDEKVQKQYERGLITKDERTQELIAIWTKATNEVAEAMN
;
A
#
# COMPACT_ATOMS: atom_id res chain seq x y z
N ALA A 1 -19.92 17.86 0.24
CA ALA A 1 -20.18 19.18 -0.38
C ALA A 1 -18.86 19.95 -0.60
N LEU A 2 -18.10 20.26 0.46
CA LEU A 2 -16.86 21.08 0.40
C LEU A 2 -15.83 20.69 -0.68
N PHE A 3 -15.68 19.39 -1.00
CA PHE A 3 -14.77 18.96 -2.07
C PHE A 3 -15.24 19.43 -3.46
N ASN A 4 -16.54 19.34 -3.75
CA ASN A 4 -17.11 19.73 -5.04
C ASN A 4 -17.07 21.25 -5.24
N GLU A 5 -17.04 22.04 -4.17
CA GLU A 5 -16.84 23.50 -4.23
C GLU A 5 -15.45 23.90 -4.75
N LEU A 6 -14.49 22.96 -4.74
CA LEU A 6 -13.14 23.19 -5.27
C LEU A 6 -13.07 22.98 -6.79
N LEU A 7 -14.07 22.31 -7.36
CA LEU A 7 -14.17 21.95 -8.77
C LEU A 7 -14.95 23.03 -9.55
N PRO A 8 -14.86 23.08 -10.88
CA PRO A 8 -15.68 23.97 -11.70
C PRO A 8 -17.18 23.77 -11.47
N GLU A 9 -17.98 24.84 -11.60
CA GLU A 9 -19.42 24.83 -11.27
C GLU A 9 -20.25 23.81 -12.07
N ASP A 10 -19.84 23.51 -13.31
CA ASP A 10 -20.50 22.56 -14.21
C ASP A 10 -19.87 21.15 -14.16
N TYR A 11 -18.90 20.92 -13.26
CA TYR A 11 -18.27 19.61 -13.11
C TYR A 11 -19.23 18.62 -12.45
N PRO A 12 -19.31 17.36 -12.92
CA PRO A 12 -20.16 16.35 -12.32
C PRO A 12 -19.87 16.18 -10.82
N PHE A 13 -20.92 16.10 -10.01
CA PHE A 13 -20.77 15.97 -8.57
C PHE A 13 -20.07 14.65 -8.21
N VAL A 14 -19.00 14.74 -7.43
CA VAL A 14 -18.25 13.59 -6.92
C VAL A 14 -18.82 13.18 -5.57
N ASP A 15 -19.36 11.95 -5.51
CA ASP A 15 -19.99 11.36 -4.31
C ASP A 15 -19.33 10.04 -3.87
N TYR A 16 -18.02 9.94 -4.05
CA TYR A 16 -17.23 8.77 -3.64
C TYR A 16 -15.92 9.21 -2.98
N SER A 17 -15.26 8.28 -2.28
CA SER A 17 -13.97 8.55 -1.64
C SER A 17 -12.88 8.78 -2.69
N VAL A 18 -12.26 9.96 -2.62
CA VAL A 18 -11.24 10.38 -3.59
C VAL A 18 -9.85 10.02 -3.07
N GLY A 19 -9.35 8.85 -3.48
CA GLY A 19 -7.95 8.47 -3.31
C GLY A 19 -7.05 9.07 -4.39
N LYS A 20 -5.76 8.74 -4.35
CA LYS A 20 -4.76 9.20 -5.34
C LYS A 20 -5.15 8.89 -6.78
N LYS A 21 -5.68 7.69 -7.01
CA LYS A 21 -6.09 7.22 -8.34
C LYS A 21 -7.27 8.04 -8.87
N GLN A 22 -8.33 8.15 -8.07
CA GLN A 22 -9.52 8.92 -8.40
C GLN A 22 -9.19 10.40 -8.64
N LEU A 23 -8.32 10.98 -7.82
CA LEU A 23 -7.87 12.36 -8.00
C LEU A 23 -7.15 12.55 -9.34
N SER A 24 -6.34 11.58 -9.75
CA SER A 24 -5.63 11.62 -11.04
C SER A 24 -6.61 11.51 -12.23
N GLU A 25 -7.65 10.69 -12.10
CA GLU A 25 -8.73 10.58 -13.10
C GLU A 25 -9.51 11.89 -13.22
N ILE A 26 -9.88 12.52 -12.11
CA ILE A 26 -10.55 13.83 -12.08
C ILE A 26 -9.67 14.90 -12.76
N VAL A 27 -8.37 14.94 -12.43
CA VAL A 27 -7.45 15.93 -13.03
C VAL A 27 -7.28 15.72 -14.53
N ASN A 28 -7.25 14.48 -15.01
CA ASN A 28 -7.21 14.19 -16.44
C ASN A 28 -8.50 14.65 -17.14
N ASP A 29 -9.67 14.32 -16.58
CA ASP A 29 -10.96 14.77 -17.13
C ASP A 29 -11.07 16.30 -17.16
N LEU A 30 -10.58 16.97 -16.11
CA LEU A 30 -10.47 18.43 -16.07
C LEU A 30 -9.57 18.95 -17.21
N ALA A 31 -8.42 18.31 -17.45
CA ALA A 31 -7.48 18.71 -18.49
C ALA A 31 -8.03 18.51 -19.92
N GLU A 32 -8.90 17.53 -20.12
CA GLU A 32 -9.54 17.25 -21.42
C GLU A 32 -10.71 18.19 -21.71
N ARG A 33 -11.48 18.56 -20.67
CA ARG A 33 -12.76 19.29 -20.84
C ARG A 33 -12.66 20.79 -20.59
N TYR A 34 -11.66 21.25 -19.83
CA TYR A 34 -11.59 22.63 -19.37
C TYR A 34 -10.34 23.38 -19.88
N PRO A 35 -10.43 24.71 -20.04
CA PRO A 35 -9.27 25.55 -20.32
C PRO A 35 -8.20 25.42 -19.23
N LYS A 36 -6.92 25.49 -19.64
CA LYS A 36 -5.76 25.38 -18.75
C LYS A 36 -5.81 26.30 -17.53
N VAL A 37 -6.38 27.50 -17.68
CA VAL A 37 -6.50 28.47 -16.57
C VAL A 37 -7.44 27.95 -15.48
N ILE A 38 -8.56 27.34 -15.85
CA ILE A 38 -9.53 26.75 -14.92
C ILE A 38 -8.91 25.53 -14.23
N VAL A 39 -8.22 24.68 -14.99
CA VAL A 39 -7.53 23.50 -14.44
C VAL A 39 -6.46 23.92 -13.43
N ALA A 40 -5.64 24.91 -13.76
CA ALA A 40 -4.60 25.41 -12.85
C ALA A 40 -5.21 25.95 -11.54
N ALA A 41 -6.26 26.77 -11.62
CA ALA A 41 -6.95 27.28 -10.43
C ALA A 41 -7.56 26.16 -9.58
N THR A 42 -8.18 25.17 -10.22
CA THR A 42 -8.77 23.99 -9.55
C THR A 42 -7.70 23.19 -8.81
N LEU A 43 -6.53 22.97 -9.43
CA LEU A 43 -5.41 22.28 -8.80
C LEU A 43 -4.87 23.03 -7.58
N ASP A 44 -4.76 24.35 -7.64
CA ASP A 44 -4.34 25.16 -6.50
C ASP A 44 -5.37 25.12 -5.34
N ASN A 45 -6.66 25.13 -5.65
CA ASN A 45 -7.73 24.95 -4.66
C ASN A 45 -7.65 23.58 -3.98
N LEU A 46 -7.50 22.50 -4.76
CA LEU A 46 -7.33 21.14 -4.26
C LEU A 46 -6.09 21.00 -3.38
N LYS A 47 -4.98 21.62 -3.77
CA LYS A 47 -3.74 21.66 -2.97
C LYS A 47 -3.97 22.37 -1.64
N ALA A 48 -4.57 23.56 -1.65
CA ALA A 48 -4.82 24.35 -0.45
C ALA A 48 -5.75 23.62 0.53
N ALA A 49 -6.86 23.07 0.03
CA ALA A 49 -7.78 22.28 0.82
C ALA A 49 -7.12 21.01 1.34
N GLY A 50 -6.35 20.31 0.50
CA GLY A 50 -5.60 19.11 0.86
C GLY A 50 -4.66 19.37 2.04
N PHE A 51 -3.83 20.42 1.98
CA PHE A 51 -2.97 20.78 3.11
C PHE A 51 -3.74 21.21 4.36
N HIS A 52 -4.82 21.97 4.19
CA HIS A 52 -5.66 22.42 5.30
C HIS A 52 -6.26 21.26 6.08
N TRP A 53 -6.85 20.29 5.37
CA TRP A 53 -7.51 19.13 5.96
C TRP A 53 -6.53 18.04 6.37
N ALA A 54 -5.40 17.86 5.67
CA ALA A 54 -4.34 16.95 6.09
C ALA A 54 -3.74 17.36 7.44
N THR A 55 -3.60 18.66 7.71
CA THR A 55 -3.13 19.14 9.01
C THR A 55 -4.13 18.85 10.13
N ARG A 56 -5.42 18.73 9.80
CA ARG A 56 -6.53 18.54 10.75
C ARG A 56 -7.04 17.10 10.82
N SER A 57 -6.51 16.21 9.99
CA SER A 57 -6.92 14.81 9.93
C SER A 57 -6.47 14.02 11.16
N GLY A 58 -5.50 14.55 11.93
CA GLY A 58 -4.91 13.85 13.07
C GLY A 58 -4.09 12.63 12.67
N VAL A 59 -3.69 12.53 11.38
CA VAL A 59 -2.80 11.45 10.92
C VAL A 59 -1.45 11.61 11.60
N THR A 60 -1.13 10.67 12.48
CA THR A 60 0.11 10.56 13.24
C THR A 60 0.60 9.12 13.18
N VAL A 61 1.81 8.87 13.70
CA VAL A 61 2.38 7.52 13.80
C VAL A 61 2.88 7.31 15.22
N ALA A 62 2.28 6.36 15.92
CA ALA A 62 2.68 5.87 17.23
C ALA A 62 2.97 4.36 17.16
N ILE A 63 3.70 3.84 18.15
CA ILE A 63 3.98 2.40 18.23
C ILE A 63 2.70 1.56 18.38
N SER A 64 1.65 2.14 18.97
CA SER A 64 0.32 1.54 19.07
C SER A 64 -0.37 1.34 17.73
N ASP A 65 0.03 2.08 16.69
CA ASP A 65 -0.57 1.99 15.36
C ASP A 65 0.03 0.82 14.56
N VAL A 66 1.12 0.22 15.06
CA VAL A 66 1.79 -0.94 14.45
C VAL A 66 1.23 -2.22 15.05
N VAL A 67 0.16 -2.74 14.43
CA VAL A 67 -0.45 -4.01 14.85
C VAL A 67 0.37 -5.19 14.33
N VAL A 68 0.77 -6.07 15.25
CA VAL A 68 1.43 -7.34 14.90
C VAL A 68 0.35 -8.42 14.83
N PRO A 69 0.17 -9.13 13.70
CA PRO A 69 -0.86 -10.16 13.61
C PRO A 69 -0.54 -11.33 14.53
N GLU A 70 -1.56 -11.84 15.24
CA GLU A 70 -1.41 -12.96 16.18
C GLU A 70 -0.87 -14.23 15.48
N ALA A 71 -1.27 -14.41 14.21
CA ALA A 71 -0.83 -15.52 13.37
C ALA A 71 0.68 -15.53 13.07
N LYS A 72 1.38 -14.38 13.20
CA LYS A 72 2.79 -14.25 12.84
C LYS A 72 3.67 -15.35 13.45
N LYS A 73 3.48 -15.65 14.73
CA LYS A 73 4.28 -16.68 15.43
C LYS A 73 4.05 -18.07 14.85
N ALA A 74 2.81 -18.41 14.51
CA ALA A 74 2.47 -19.70 13.93
C ALA A 74 3.02 -19.84 12.51
N ILE A 75 2.88 -18.79 11.69
CA ILE A 75 3.41 -18.74 10.32
C ILE A 75 4.93 -18.93 10.33
N VAL A 76 5.65 -18.10 11.09
CA VAL A 76 7.12 -18.17 11.17
C VAL A 76 7.58 -19.55 11.63
N LYS A 77 6.96 -20.12 12.67
CA LYS A 77 7.29 -21.47 13.15
C LYS A 77 7.11 -22.54 12.05
N GLY A 78 6.03 -22.45 11.27
CA GLY A 78 5.79 -23.39 10.18
C GLY A 78 6.84 -23.34 9.06
N TYR A 79 7.45 -22.17 8.83
CA TYR A 79 8.54 -22.01 7.87
C TYR A 79 9.92 -22.35 8.45
N GLU A 80 10.16 -22.11 9.75
CA GLU A 80 11.36 -22.58 10.45
C GLU A 80 11.48 -24.12 10.39
N GLU A 81 10.36 -24.84 10.55
CA GLU A 81 10.34 -26.30 10.41
C GLU A 81 10.64 -26.78 8.98
N GLN A 82 10.36 -25.95 7.96
CA GLN A 82 10.71 -26.25 6.57
C GLN A 82 12.18 -25.98 6.30
N ASP A 83 12.70 -24.85 6.79
CA ASP A 83 14.13 -24.51 6.74
C ASP A 83 14.97 -25.63 7.38
N GLU A 84 14.58 -26.11 8.56
CA GLU A 84 15.28 -27.21 9.23
C GLU A 84 15.31 -28.51 8.40
N LYS A 85 14.26 -28.79 7.63
CA LYS A 85 14.23 -29.96 6.72
C LYS A 85 15.22 -29.79 5.57
N VAL A 86 15.26 -28.61 4.95
CA VAL A 86 16.20 -28.30 3.85
C VAL A 86 17.64 -28.36 4.36
N GLN A 87 17.90 -27.82 5.54
CA GLN A 87 19.21 -27.86 6.18
C GLN A 87 19.66 -29.32 6.46
N LYS A 88 18.75 -30.17 6.97
CA LYS A 88 19.04 -31.61 7.16
C LYS A 88 19.30 -32.35 5.85
N GLN A 89 18.62 -31.99 4.75
CA GLN A 89 18.89 -32.58 3.44
C GLN A 89 20.28 -32.22 2.93
N TYR A 90 20.69 -30.95 3.10
CA TYR A 90 22.03 -30.49 2.76
C TYR A 90 23.11 -31.21 3.58
N GLU A 91 22.92 -31.34 4.90
CA GLU A 91 23.86 -32.05 5.79
C GLU A 91 24.03 -33.52 5.43
N ARG A 92 22.98 -34.15 4.91
CA ARG A 92 23.01 -35.54 4.40
C ARG A 92 23.60 -35.66 2.99
N GLY A 93 23.97 -34.54 2.36
CA GLY A 93 24.48 -34.51 0.99
C GLY A 93 23.43 -34.81 -0.08
N LEU A 94 22.13 -34.65 0.23
CA LEU A 94 21.02 -34.92 -0.71
C LEU A 94 20.80 -33.77 -1.69
N ILE A 95 21.20 -32.56 -1.32
CA ILE A 95 21.10 -31.35 -2.13
C ILE A 95 22.43 -30.60 -2.12
N THR A 96 22.68 -29.83 -3.18
CA THR A 96 23.85 -28.95 -3.28
C THR A 96 23.66 -27.66 -2.48
N LYS A 97 24.75 -26.92 -2.29
CA LYS A 97 24.71 -25.62 -1.61
C LYS A 97 23.87 -24.59 -2.38
N ASP A 98 23.90 -24.65 -3.70
CA ASP A 98 23.16 -23.71 -4.56
C ASP A 98 21.66 -23.99 -4.50
N GLU A 99 21.25 -25.26 -4.60
CA GLU A 99 19.86 -25.69 -4.41
C GLU A 99 19.33 -25.31 -3.03
N ARG A 100 20.09 -25.60 -1.97
CA ARG A 100 19.75 -25.16 -0.60
C ARG A 100 19.49 -23.66 -0.56
N THR A 101 20.37 -22.86 -1.15
CA THR A 101 20.23 -21.39 -1.12
C THR A 101 18.97 -20.93 -1.84
N GLN A 102 18.66 -21.52 -3.00
CA GLN A 102 17.43 -21.22 -3.74
C GLN A 102 16.17 -21.62 -2.96
N GLU A 103 16.16 -22.80 -2.34
CA GLU A 103 15.04 -23.25 -1.51
C GLU A 103 14.83 -22.37 -0.28
N LEU A 104 15.90 -21.95 0.41
CA LEU A 104 15.81 -21.03 1.54
C LEU A 104 15.22 -19.68 1.14
N ILE A 105 15.67 -19.13 0.01
CA ILE A 105 15.08 -17.89 -0.52
C ILE A 105 13.59 -18.09 -0.78
N ALA A 106 13.18 -19.21 -1.38
CA ALA A 106 11.79 -19.49 -1.67
C ALA A 106 10.93 -19.62 -0.38
N ILE A 107 11.44 -20.33 0.64
CA ILE A 107 10.79 -20.51 1.94
C ILE A 107 10.56 -19.15 2.60
N TRP A 108 11.61 -18.35 2.75
CA TRP A 108 11.51 -17.07 3.45
C TRP A 108 10.77 -15.98 2.65
N THR A 109 10.79 -16.06 1.31
CA THR A 109 9.95 -15.21 0.46
C THR A 109 8.47 -15.53 0.69
N LYS A 110 8.08 -16.81 0.73
CA LYS A 110 6.70 -17.22 1.02
C LYS A 110 6.28 -16.82 2.44
N ALA A 111 7.14 -17.03 3.43
CA ALA A 111 6.88 -16.60 4.81
C ALA A 111 6.61 -15.10 4.91
N THR A 112 7.43 -14.28 4.23
CA THR A 112 7.26 -12.82 4.21
C THR A 112 5.93 -12.43 3.58
N ASN A 113 5.56 -13.06 2.46
CA ASN A 113 4.28 -12.80 1.79
C ASN A 113 3.09 -13.19 2.65
N GLU A 114 3.13 -14.36 3.30
CA GLU A 114 2.03 -14.85 4.15
C GLU A 114 1.86 -13.98 5.41
N VAL A 115 2.96 -13.53 6.02
CA VAL A 115 2.89 -12.55 7.13
C VAL A 115 2.33 -11.21 6.65
N ALA A 116 2.69 -10.75 5.45
CA ALA A 116 2.18 -9.51 4.88
C ALA A 116 0.69 -9.60 4.53
N GLU A 117 0.21 -10.75 4.05
CA GLU A 117 -1.21 -11.01 3.84
C GLU A 117 -1.97 -11.01 5.16
N ALA A 118 -1.43 -11.62 6.22
CA ALA A 118 -2.04 -11.61 7.55
C ALA A 118 -2.05 -10.23 8.24
N MET A 119 -1.33 -9.24 7.72
CA MET A 119 -1.36 -7.85 8.19
C MET A 119 -2.50 -7.03 7.58
N ASN A 120 -3.08 -7.45 6.45
CA ASN A 120 -4.18 -6.78 5.76
C ASN A 120 -5.53 -7.32 6.21
#